data_AF-A0AAW1C1I7-F1
#
_entry.id   AF-A0AAW1C1I7-F1
#
_cell.length_a   1.000
_cell.length_b   1.000
_cell.length_c   1.000
_cell.angle_alpha   90.00
_cell.angle_beta   90.00
_cell.angle_gamma   90.00
#
_symmetry.space_group_name_H-M   'P 1'
#
loop_
_entity.id
_entity.type
_entity.pdbx_description
1 polymer ?
#
loop_
_entity_poly.entity_id
_entity_poly.type
_entity_poly.pdbx_seq_one_letter_code
_entity_poly.pdbx_strand_id
1 'polypeptide(L)'
;MIDRRLRKNLKSFIIVHPSWFIRTILAVTRPFISSKFSNKIQYVNTLADLNELIPMEYVNVPESIVKLDEELRETSAKASCLSNEPEITSVQQDINMTTKSS
;
A
#
# COMPACT_ATOMS: atom_id res chain seq x y z
N MET A 1 26.30 2.84 0.19
CA MET A 1 26.56 1.55 0.87
C MET A 1 25.78 1.54 2.18
N ILE A 2 24.92 0.56 2.42
CA ILE A 2 24.23 0.42 3.72
C ILE A 2 25.27 0.17 4.82
N ASP A 3 25.08 0.76 6.00
CA ASP A 3 26.04 0.67 7.09
C ASP A 3 26.31 -0.80 7.49
N ARG A 4 27.59 -1.16 7.63
CA ARG A 4 28.02 -2.49 8.07
C ARG A 4 27.50 -2.81 9.47
N ARG A 5 27.37 -1.79 10.33
CA ARG A 5 26.91 -1.96 11.72
C ARG A 5 25.44 -2.38 11.78
N LEU A 6 24.60 -1.78 10.94
CA LEU A 6 23.19 -2.15 10.80
C LEU A 6 23.06 -3.60 10.31
N ARG A 7 23.77 -3.98 9.24
CA ARG A 7 23.69 -5.34 8.68
C ARG A 7 23.98 -6.46 9.68
N LYS A 8 24.92 -6.22 10.60
CA LYS A 8 25.36 -7.22 11.59
C LYS A 8 24.43 -7.33 12.82
N ASN A 9 23.91 -6.20 13.31
CA ASN A 9 23.15 -6.18 14.57
C ASN A 9 21.62 -6.26 14.38
N LEU A 10 21.11 -6.13 13.16
CA LEU A 10 19.68 -6.25 12.90
C LEU A 10 19.21 -7.71 12.99
N LYS A 11 18.17 -7.97 13.78
CA LYS A 11 17.49 -9.28 13.86
C LYS A 11 16.44 -9.42 12.75
N SER A 12 15.63 -8.40 12.55
CA SER A 12 14.60 -8.30 11.51
C SER A 12 14.55 -6.86 10.97
N PHE A 13 14.08 -6.70 9.74
CA PHE A 13 13.81 -5.41 9.09
C PHE A 13 12.44 -5.47 8.41
N ILE A 14 11.42 -4.99 9.10
CA ILE A 14 10.02 -5.05 8.65
C ILE A 14 9.66 -3.71 8.01
N ILE A 15 9.07 -3.74 6.83
CA ILE A 15 8.59 -2.57 6.09
C ILE A 15 7.09 -2.67 5.93
N VAL A 16 6.37 -1.74 6.55
CA VAL A 16 4.92 -1.60 6.50
C VAL A 16 4.52 -0.78 5.28
N HIS A 17 3.46 -1.19 4.59
CA HIS A 17 2.95 -0.56 3.37
C HIS A 17 4.07 -0.26 2.36
N PRO A 18 4.82 -1.29 1.91
CA PRO A 18 5.97 -1.07 1.05
C PRO A 18 5.54 -0.40 -0.26
N SER A 19 6.02 0.81 -0.50
CA SER A 19 5.78 1.50 -1.76
C SER A 19 6.53 0.82 -2.92
N TRP A 20 6.07 1.06 -4.14
CA TRP A 20 6.76 0.57 -5.34
C TRP A 20 8.22 1.03 -5.39
N PHE A 21 8.49 2.28 -4.99
CA PHE A 21 9.83 2.83 -4.93
C PHE A 21 10.76 2.05 -4.00
N ILE A 22 10.31 1.76 -2.77
CA ILE A 22 11.10 1.01 -1.78
C ILE A 22 11.37 -0.41 -2.26
N ARG A 23 10.36 -1.09 -2.82
CA ARG A 23 10.52 -2.44 -3.38
C ARG A 23 11.56 -2.46 -4.50
N THR A 24 11.54 -1.47 -5.38
CA THR A 24 12.50 -1.33 -6.48
C THR A 24 13.90 -1.08 -5.97
N ILE A 25 14.10 -0.15 -5.01
CA ILE A 25 15.41 0.08 -4.42
C ILE A 25 15.96 -1.20 -3.78
N LEU A 26 15.14 -1.93 -3.03
CA LEU A 26 15.55 -3.18 -2.38
C LEU A 26 15.91 -4.27 -3.39
N ALA A 27 15.21 -4.34 -4.52
CA ALA A 27 15.55 -5.24 -5.60
C ALA A 27 16.88 -4.85 -6.27
N VAL A 28 17.07 -3.58 -6.60
CA VAL A 28 18.28 -3.06 -7.26
C VAL A 28 19.51 -3.12 -6.35
N THR A 29 19.32 -2.94 -5.04
CA THR A 29 20.41 -3.02 -4.05
C THR A 29 20.72 -4.44 -3.58
N ARG A 30 19.90 -5.42 -3.97
CA ARG A 30 20.09 -6.86 -3.67
C ARG A 30 21.51 -7.39 -3.91
N PRO A 31 22.23 -7.10 -5.02
CA PRO A 31 23.62 -7.56 -5.21
C PRO A 31 24.63 -7.00 -4.19
N PHE A 32 24.31 -5.92 -3.48
CA PHE A 32 25.21 -5.29 -2.50
C PHE A 32 24.94 -5.72 -1.05
N ILE A 33 23.89 -6.52 -0.84
CA ILE A 33 23.53 -7.09 0.45
C ILE A 33 23.75 -8.61 0.44
N SER A 34 24.13 -9.16 1.59
CA SER A 34 24.28 -10.61 1.70
C SER A 34 22.92 -11.29 1.71
N SER A 35 22.85 -12.55 1.28
CA SER A 35 21.63 -13.36 1.38
C SER A 35 21.10 -13.43 2.82
N LYS A 36 22.00 -13.44 3.81
CA LYS A 36 21.65 -13.36 5.24
C LYS A 36 20.94 -12.05 5.61
N PHE A 37 21.28 -10.93 4.98
CA PHE A 37 20.58 -9.66 5.20
C PHE A 37 19.25 -9.63 4.45
N SER A 38 19.19 -10.10 3.21
CA SER A 38 17.92 -10.21 2.46
C SER A 38 16.87 -11.03 3.22
N ASN A 39 17.27 -12.12 3.88
CA ASN A 39 16.37 -12.94 4.69
C ASN A 39 15.82 -12.24 5.94
N LYS A 40 16.39 -11.09 6.34
CA LYS A 40 15.87 -10.28 7.45
C LYS A 40 14.79 -9.31 7.00
N ILE A 41 14.63 -9.09 5.70
CA ILE A 41 13.71 -8.09 5.15
C ILE A 41 12.33 -8.73 5.01
N GLN A 42 11.33 -8.13 5.63
CA GLN A 42 9.95 -8.59 5.60
C GLN A 42 9.04 -7.44 5.19
N TYR A 43 8.06 -7.73 4.36
CA TYR A 43 7.07 -6.77 3.89
C TYR A 43 5.73 -7.13 4.49
N VAL A 44 5.05 -6.14 5.08
CA VAL A 44 3.70 -6.29 5.60
C VAL A 44 2.80 -5.24 4.98
N ASN A 45 1.57 -5.64 4.67
CA ASN A 45 0.64 -4.81 3.92
C ASN A 45 -0.32 -4.05 4.82
N THR A 46 -0.46 -4.47 6.08
CA THR A 46 -1.30 -3.83 7.09
C THR A 46 -0.62 -3.76 8.45
N LEU A 47 -1.12 -2.90 9.33
CA LEU A 47 -0.72 -2.90 10.75
C LEU A 47 -1.18 -4.16 11.50
N ALA A 48 -2.22 -4.84 11.03
CA ALA A 48 -2.64 -6.12 11.58
C ALA A 48 -1.56 -7.21 11.38
N ASP A 49 -1.01 -7.30 10.16
CA ASP A 49 0.10 -8.22 9.85
C ASP A 49 1.35 -7.90 10.69
N LEU A 50 1.60 -6.61 10.98
CA LEU A 50 2.71 -6.21 11.85
C LEU A 50 2.54 -6.73 13.28
N ASN A 51 1.32 -6.69 13.81
CA ASN A 51 0.98 -7.13 15.16
C ASN A 51 1.20 -8.64 15.36
N GLU A 52 1.10 -9.45 14.29
CA GLU A 52 1.42 -10.88 14.34
C GLU A 52 2.93 -11.15 14.46
N LEU A 53 3.76 -10.21 14.00
CA LEU A 53 5.21 -10.35 14.00
C LEU A 53 5.85 -9.81 15.29
N ILE A 54 5.33 -8.69 15.80
CA ILE A 54 5.83 -8.03 17.00
C ILE A 54 4.69 -7.45 17.85
N PRO A 55 4.78 -7.51 19.19
CA PRO A 55 3.79 -6.88 20.05
C PRO A 55 3.72 -5.37 19.81
N MET A 56 2.52 -4.86 19.52
CA MET A 56 2.30 -3.43 19.24
C MET A 56 2.48 -2.52 20.47
N GLU A 57 2.48 -3.07 21.68
CA GLU A 57 2.69 -2.33 22.94
C GLU A 57 4.04 -1.59 23.00
N TYR A 58 5.05 -2.07 22.27
CA TYR A 58 6.38 -1.46 22.18
C TYR A 58 6.59 -0.65 20.90
N VAL A 59 5.58 -0.55 20.04
CA VAL A 59 5.69 0.07 18.72
C VAL A 59 4.95 1.40 18.71
N ASN A 60 5.70 2.49 18.63
CA ASN A 60 5.10 3.82 18.52
C ASN A 60 4.86 4.18 17.04
N VAL A 61 3.70 3.81 16.50
CA VAL A 61 3.33 4.10 15.11
C VAL A 61 2.89 5.56 14.96
N PRO A 62 3.46 6.33 14.00
CA PRO A 62 2.99 7.68 13.71
C PRO A 62 1.55 7.71 13.19
N GLU A 63 0.78 8.72 13.57
CA GLU A 63 -0.63 8.88 13.19
C GLU A 63 -0.84 8.85 11.66
N SER A 64 0.10 9.43 10.89
CA SER A 64 0.06 9.41 9.42
C SER A 64 0.02 7.99 8.83
N ILE A 65 0.69 7.03 9.46
CA ILE A 65 0.71 5.63 9.00
C ILE A 65 -0.59 4.92 9.37
N VAL A 66 -1.16 5.22 10.54
CA VAL A 66 -2.46 4.69 10.96
C VAL A 66 -3.56 5.14 9.99
N LYS A 67 -3.58 6.43 9.63
CA LYS A 67 -4.51 6.96 8.62
C LYS A 67 -4.35 6.29 7.26
N LEU A 68 -3.10 6.06 6.84
CA LEU A 68 -2.83 5.38 5.58
C LEU A 68 -3.34 3.92 5.59
N ASP A 69 -3.17 3.20 6.70
CA ASP A 69 -3.70 1.83 6.86
C ASP A 69 -5.23 1.80 6.72
N GLU A 70 -5.93 2.77 7.34
CA GLU A 70 -7.38 2.94 7.21
C GLU A 70 -7.82 3.23 5.76
N GLU A 71 -7.17 4.18 5.09
CA GLU A 71 -7.48 4.55 3.70
C GLU A 71 -7.29 3.36 2.73
N LEU A 72 -6.20 2.62 2.89
CA LEU A 72 -5.92 1.43 2.08
C LEU A 72 -6.95 0.33 2.32
N ARG A 73 -7.43 0.17 3.57
CA ARG A 73 -8.48 -0.78 3.92
C ARG A 73 -9.85 -0.37 3.35
N GLU A 74 -10.17 0.92 3.34
CA GLU A 74 -11.38 1.40 2.69
C GLU A 74 -11.34 1.20 1.17
N THR A 75 -10.19 1.45 0.54
CA THR A 75 -10.02 1.29 -0.90
C THR A 75 -10.18 -0.17 -1.31
N SER A 76 -9.62 -1.11 -0.53
CA SER A 76 -9.79 -2.54 -0.77
C SER A 76 -11.23 -3.02 -0.54
N ALA A 77 -11.91 -2.49 0.48
CA ALA A 77 -13.33 -2.76 0.72
C ALA A 77 -14.21 -2.22 -0.42
N LYS A 78 -14.01 -0.97 -0.87
CA LYS A 78 -14.74 -0.37 -1.99
C LYS A 78 -14.53 -1.13 -3.30
N ALA A 79 -13.30 -1.57 -3.59
CA ALA A 79 -13.02 -2.43 -4.74
C ALA A 79 -13.77 -3.76 -4.67
N SER A 80 -14.02 -4.31 -3.47
CA SER A 80 -14.78 -5.54 -3.30
C SER A 80 -16.31 -5.36 -3.41
N CYS A 81 -16.82 -4.15 -3.17
CA CYS A 81 -18.26 -3.84 -3.26
C CYS A 81 -18.71 -3.37 -4.65
N LEU A 82 -17.81 -2.79 -5.46
CA LEU A 82 -18.11 -2.29 -6.80
C LEU A 82 -18.26 -3.37 -7.88
N SER A 83 -18.20 -4.65 -7.53
CA SER A 83 -18.33 -5.77 -8.47
C SER A 83 -19.78 -6.19 -8.76
N ASN A 84 -20.79 -5.52 -8.20
CA ASN A 84 -22.22 -5.89 -8.38
C ASN A 84 -23.16 -4.72 -8.72
N GLU A 85 -22.87 -3.88 -9.71
CA GLU A 85 -23.93 -3.05 -10.32
C GLU A 85 -24.22 -3.50 -11.76
N PRO A 86 -25.45 -3.96 -12.08
CA PRO A 86 -25.88 -4.05 -13.46
C PRO A 86 -26.19 -2.64 -13.93
N GLU A 87 -25.39 -2.12 -14.85
CA GLU A 87 -25.67 -0.86 -15.54
C GLU A 87 -26.97 -1.02 -16.36
N ILE A 88 -28.11 -0.65 -15.77
CA ILE A 88 -29.40 -0.58 -16.48
C ILE A 88 -29.43 0.71 -17.29
N THR A 89 -29.22 0.57 -18.59
CA THR A 89 -29.57 1.58 -19.59
C THR A 89 -31.08 1.87 -19.57
N SER A 90 -31.48 3.13 -19.41
CA SER A 90 -32.84 3.58 -19.80
C SER A 90 -33.01 5.11 -19.94
N VAL A 91 -32.87 5.60 -21.17
CA VAL A 91 -33.77 6.49 -21.97
C VAL A 91 -34.26 7.86 -21.43
N GLN A 92 -33.98 8.92 -22.22
CA GLN A 92 -34.60 10.26 -22.49
C GLN A 92 -35.58 10.91 -21.48
N GLN A 93 -35.65 12.24 -21.26
CA GLN A 93 -35.85 13.38 -22.18
C GLN A 93 -35.65 14.69 -21.35
N ASP A 94 -35.14 15.81 -21.90
CA ASP A 94 -36.02 16.94 -22.25
C ASP A 94 -35.31 18.03 -23.11
N ILE A 95 -35.89 18.24 -24.30
CA ILE A 95 -36.13 19.50 -25.04
C ILE A 95 -35.52 20.84 -24.57
N ASN A 96 -34.82 21.54 -25.49
CA ASN A 96 -35.27 22.87 -25.95
C ASN A 96 -34.76 23.23 -27.37
N MET A 97 -35.60 23.97 -28.08
CA MET A 97 -35.63 24.30 -29.50
C MET A 97 -34.77 25.52 -29.92
N THR A 98 -34.38 25.48 -31.20
CA THR A 98 -34.37 26.56 -32.23
C THR A 98 -33.30 27.66 -32.29
N THR A 99 -33.10 28.08 -33.56
CA THR A 99 -32.32 29.18 -34.16
C THR A 99 -30.89 28.84 -34.59
N LYS A 100 -30.41 29.13 -35.80
CA LYS A 100 -30.95 29.83 -36.98
C LYS A 100 -30.08 29.49 -38.20
N SER A 101 -30.70 29.59 -39.37
CA SER A 101 -30.12 29.52 -40.71
C SER A 101 -29.21 30.73 -41.03
N SER A 102 -28.12 30.48 -41.76
CA SER A 102 -27.60 31.29 -42.88
C SER A 102 -26.61 30.46 -43.68
#